data_AF-A0A8J5GMI1-F1
#
_entry.id   AF-A0A8J5GMI1-F1
#
_cell.length_a   1.000
_cell.length_b   1.000
_cell.length_c   1.000
_cell.angle_alpha   90.00
_cell.angle_beta   90.00
_cell.angle_gamma   90.00
#
_symmetry.space_group_name_H-M   'P 1'
#
loop_
_entity.id
_entity.type
_entity.pdbx_description
1 polymer ?
#
loop_
_entity_poly.entity_id
_entity_poly.type
_entity_poly.pdbx_seq_one_letter_code
_entity_poly.pdbx_strand_id
1 'polypeptide(L)'
;MNYSGALSLIDLWYDWPRGRNFNIIRDQLDGPPFYDLEWNNGTSFFYTLDSPCSCRSVQLEVGILRPNWLDGATYLGQKTVDGFLCNVWTKVDFIWYYEDVVTKRPVQWVFYTGRTAHVMVYEEGAVLEDANWQAPEYCFQKGKKQQPEYRSIVSEIADLKRTSRVLRGL
;
A
#
# COMPACT_ATOMS: atom_id res chain seq x y z
N MET A 1 0.44 -3.87 -7.44
CA MET A 1 -0.62 -4.80 -6.96
C MET A 1 -1.64 -5.04 -8.07
N ASN A 2 -2.37 -6.17 -8.03
CA ASN A 2 -3.26 -6.69 -9.09
C ASN A 2 -4.63 -5.96 -9.15
N TYR A 3 -5.17 -5.72 -10.36
CA TYR A 3 -6.45 -5.04 -10.62
C TYR A 3 -7.52 -5.93 -11.28
N SER A 4 -7.24 -7.22 -11.46
CA SER A 4 -8.14 -8.18 -12.14
C SER A 4 -9.36 -8.61 -11.31
N GLY A 5 -9.47 -8.18 -10.06
CA GLY A 5 -10.45 -8.71 -9.10
C GLY A 5 -10.01 -10.02 -8.43
N ALA A 6 -8.82 -10.54 -8.76
CA ALA A 6 -8.25 -11.69 -8.09
C ALA A 6 -7.93 -11.39 -6.62
N LEU A 7 -8.14 -12.40 -5.77
CA LEU A 7 -7.85 -12.34 -4.35
C LEU A 7 -6.37 -12.58 -4.09
N SER A 8 -5.82 -11.87 -3.12
CA SER A 8 -4.43 -11.98 -2.65
C SER A 8 -4.39 -11.98 -1.13
N LEU A 9 -3.43 -12.72 -0.57
CA LEU A 9 -3.06 -12.67 0.83
C LEU A 9 -1.81 -11.80 0.98
N ILE A 10 -1.78 -10.94 1.98
CA ILE A 10 -0.67 -10.03 2.23
C ILE A 10 -0.25 -10.14 3.68
N ASP A 11 1.01 -10.49 3.92
CA ASP A 11 1.64 -10.26 5.22
C ASP A 11 2.24 -8.85 5.21
N LEU A 12 1.72 -7.96 6.03
CA LEU A 12 2.18 -6.58 6.16
C LEU A 12 3.00 -6.43 7.43
N TRP A 13 4.31 -6.24 7.27
CA TRP A 13 5.22 -5.90 8.36
C TRP A 13 5.44 -4.39 8.40
N TYR A 14 5.30 -3.81 9.60
CA TYR A 14 5.37 -2.37 9.79
C TYR A 14 6.32 -2.01 10.93
N ASP A 15 7.39 -1.28 10.62
CA ASP A 15 8.41 -0.84 11.58
C ASP A 15 8.70 0.65 11.36
N TRP A 16 7.81 1.48 11.91
CA TRP A 16 7.91 2.94 11.83
C TRP A 16 9.20 3.52 12.43
N PRO A 17 9.66 3.10 13.63
CA PRO A 17 10.90 3.62 14.20
C PRO A 17 12.12 3.42 13.29
N ARG A 18 12.16 2.33 12.52
CA ARG A 18 13.19 2.08 11.50
C ARG A 18 12.79 2.47 10.08
N GLY A 19 11.63 3.11 9.93
CA GLY A 19 11.21 3.74 8.68
C GLY A 19 10.96 2.76 7.54
N ARG A 20 10.38 1.59 7.81
CA ARG A 20 10.20 0.54 6.80
C ARG A 20 8.84 -0.15 6.89
N ASN A 21 8.29 -0.48 5.73
CA ASN A 21 7.04 -1.20 5.54
C ASN A 21 7.26 -2.30 4.51
N PHE A 22 6.74 -3.50 4.74
CA PHE A 22 7.02 -4.64 3.87
C PHE A 22 5.79 -5.50 3.65
N ASN A 23 5.32 -5.56 2.41
CA ASN A 23 4.23 -6.41 1.98
C ASN A 23 4.80 -7.67 1.32
N ILE A 24 4.43 -8.84 1.83
CA ILE A 24 4.69 -10.14 1.20
C ILE A 24 3.37 -10.63 0.64
N ILE A 25 3.23 -10.60 -0.68
CA ILE A 25 1.97 -10.77 -1.39
C ILE A 25 1.93 -12.14 -2.05
N ARG A 26 0.85 -12.89 -1.82
CA ARG A 26 0.60 -14.21 -2.41
C ARG A 26 -0.76 -14.22 -3.08
N ASP A 27 -0.81 -14.54 -4.37
CA ASP A 27 -2.07 -14.69 -5.09
C ASP A 27 -2.63 -16.11 -4.88
N GLN A 28 -3.96 -16.27 -4.93
CA GLN A 28 -4.63 -17.50 -4.45
C GLN A 28 -4.31 -18.80 -5.21
N LEU A 29 -3.76 -18.76 -6.43
CA LEU A 29 -3.70 -19.95 -7.30
C LEU A 29 -2.42 -20.15 -8.12
N ASP A 30 -1.45 -19.23 -8.13
CA ASP A 30 -0.14 -19.52 -8.75
C ASP A 30 0.93 -18.48 -8.41
N GLY A 31 2.19 -18.90 -8.54
CA GLY A 31 3.36 -18.04 -8.58
C GLY A 31 4.09 -17.85 -7.25
N PRO A 32 5.38 -17.50 -7.31
CA PRO A 32 6.16 -17.15 -6.13
C PRO A 32 5.62 -15.87 -5.47
N PRO A 33 5.87 -15.65 -4.16
CA PRO A 33 5.49 -14.42 -3.52
C PRO A 33 6.09 -13.20 -4.21
N PHE A 34 5.29 -12.15 -4.29
CA PHE A 34 5.72 -10.85 -4.75
C PHE A 34 5.98 -9.93 -3.55
N TYR A 35 7.10 -9.24 -3.58
CA TYR A 35 7.61 -8.46 -2.46
C TYR A 35 7.54 -6.98 -2.78
N ASP A 36 6.98 -6.21 -1.86
CA ASP A 36 6.90 -4.74 -1.91
C ASP A 36 7.46 -4.16 -0.62
N LEU A 37 8.75 -3.79 -0.67
CA LEU A 37 9.51 -3.23 0.42
C LEU A 37 9.62 -1.71 0.25
N GLU A 38 9.11 -0.98 1.22
CA GLU A 38 8.98 0.47 1.19
C GLU A 38 9.76 1.10 2.33
N TRP A 39 10.53 2.14 2.03
CA TRP A 39 11.26 2.93 3.00
C TRP A 39 10.64 4.31 3.17
N ASN A 40 10.78 4.89 4.35
CA ASN A 40 10.20 6.19 4.71
C ASN A 40 10.80 7.37 3.94
N ASN A 41 11.92 7.16 3.25
CA ASN A 41 12.51 8.13 2.32
C ASN A 41 11.76 8.16 0.96
N GLY A 42 10.71 7.36 0.80
CA GLY A 42 9.90 7.26 -0.42
C GLY A 42 10.41 6.25 -1.45
N THR A 43 11.50 5.53 -1.19
CA THR A 43 11.94 4.46 -2.09
C THR A 43 11.12 3.20 -1.85
N SER A 44 10.58 2.62 -2.92
CA SER A 44 9.92 1.31 -2.87
C SER A 44 10.58 0.33 -3.85
N PHE A 45 10.75 -0.91 -3.42
CA PHE A 45 11.28 -2.02 -4.21
C PHE A 45 10.20 -3.07 -4.43
N PHE A 46 9.98 -3.40 -5.69
CA PHE A 46 9.06 -4.43 -6.14
C PHE A 46 9.84 -5.58 -6.74
N TYR A 47 9.81 -6.77 -6.14
CA TYR A 47 10.66 -7.87 -6.58
C TYR A 47 10.08 -9.26 -6.37
N THR A 48 10.68 -10.24 -7.06
CA THR A 48 10.48 -11.69 -6.86
C THR A 48 11.80 -12.31 -6.45
N LEU A 49 11.81 -13.23 -5.48
CA LEU A 49 13.00 -13.96 -5.06
C LEU A 49 13.24 -15.22 -5.90
N ASP A 50 12.17 -15.87 -6.34
CA ASP A 50 12.26 -17.09 -7.14
C ASP A 50 12.63 -16.81 -8.60
N SER A 51 13.30 -17.77 -9.24
CA SER A 51 13.75 -17.64 -10.62
C SER A 51 12.57 -17.72 -11.61
N PRO A 52 12.45 -16.78 -12.56
CA PRO A 52 13.36 -15.66 -12.82
C PRO A 52 13.19 -14.53 -11.78
N CYS A 53 14.30 -14.14 -11.13
CA CYS A 53 14.29 -13.02 -10.20
C CYS A 53 14.03 -11.72 -10.98
N SER A 54 13.19 -10.85 -10.45
CA SER A 54 12.90 -9.55 -11.04
C SER A 54 12.93 -8.48 -9.98
N CYS A 55 13.37 -7.27 -10.32
CA CYS A 55 13.24 -6.12 -9.43
C CYS A 55 12.96 -4.83 -10.20
N ARG A 56 12.14 -3.97 -9.60
CA ARG A 56 11.91 -2.60 -10.02
C ARG A 56 11.85 -1.70 -8.79
N SER A 57 12.66 -0.65 -8.78
CA SER A 57 12.59 0.40 -7.76
C SER A 57 11.82 1.62 -8.26
N VAL A 58 11.11 2.30 -7.38
CA VAL A 58 10.46 3.59 -7.66
C VAL A 58 10.66 4.56 -6.51
N GLN A 59 10.47 5.85 -6.80
CA GLN A 59 10.37 6.89 -5.80
C GLN A 59 8.92 7.37 -5.70
N LEU A 60 8.29 7.15 -4.54
CA LEU A 60 6.93 7.57 -4.20
C LEU A 60 7.01 8.62 -3.09
N GLU A 61 6.60 9.85 -3.38
CA GLU A 61 6.67 10.99 -2.44
C GLU A 61 5.86 10.79 -1.15
N VAL A 62 4.87 9.89 -1.15
CA VAL A 62 4.01 9.60 0.00
C VAL A 62 4.74 8.85 1.12
N GLY A 63 5.75 8.05 0.79
CA GLY A 63 6.45 7.17 1.72
C GLY A 63 5.54 6.12 2.36
N ILE A 64 5.93 5.62 3.53
CA ILE A 64 5.15 4.65 4.30
C ILE A 64 4.09 5.32 5.18
N LEU A 65 3.07 4.55 5.57
CA LEU A 65 2.01 5.03 6.47
C LEU A 65 2.62 5.55 7.78
N ARG A 66 2.17 6.71 8.26
CA ARG A 66 2.65 7.31 9.52
C ARG A 66 1.78 6.83 10.69
N PRO A 67 2.28 6.78 11.94
CA PRO A 67 1.45 6.39 13.09
C PRO A 67 0.24 7.30 13.28
N ASN A 68 0.38 8.59 12.97
CA ASN A 68 -0.69 9.59 13.02
C ASN A 68 -1.45 9.72 11.70
N TRP A 69 -1.51 8.71 10.84
CA TRP A 69 -2.01 8.87 9.48
C TRP A 69 -3.47 9.35 9.37
N LEU A 70 -4.29 9.20 10.42
CA LEU A 70 -5.63 9.79 10.51
C LEU A 70 -5.65 11.30 10.77
N ASP A 71 -4.48 11.92 11.01
CA ASP A 71 -4.36 13.37 11.11
C ASP A 71 -4.87 14.05 9.84
N GLY A 72 -5.81 14.97 9.99
CA GLY A 72 -6.54 15.62 8.89
C GLY A 72 -7.51 14.72 8.10
N ALA A 73 -7.87 13.53 8.61
CA ALA A 73 -8.93 12.70 8.03
C ALA A 73 -10.33 13.20 8.44
N THR A 74 -11.32 12.92 7.60
CA THR A 74 -12.73 13.25 7.84
C THR A 74 -13.46 12.03 8.38
N TYR A 75 -14.10 12.18 9.54
CA TYR A 75 -14.98 11.15 10.10
C TYR A 75 -16.31 11.09 9.34
N LEU A 76 -16.77 9.88 9.03
CA LEU A 76 -17.97 9.63 8.23
C LEU A 76 -19.10 8.92 9.00
N GLY A 77 -18.88 8.61 10.28
CA GLY A 77 -19.83 7.87 11.10
C GLY A 77 -19.41 6.42 11.33
N GLN A 78 -20.37 5.57 11.71
CA GLN A 78 -20.13 4.17 12.05
C GLN A 78 -20.82 3.22 11.08
N LYS A 79 -20.19 2.06 10.83
CA LYS A 79 -20.74 1.00 9.98
C LYS A 79 -20.31 -0.37 10.48
N THR A 80 -21.18 -1.37 10.33
CA THR A 80 -20.83 -2.77 10.60
C THR A 80 -20.13 -3.40 9.40
N VAL A 81 -18.94 -3.96 9.62
CA VAL A 81 -18.09 -4.63 8.63
C VAL A 81 -17.45 -5.85 9.29
N ASP A 82 -17.51 -7.01 8.63
CA ASP A 82 -16.92 -8.27 9.11
C ASP A 82 -17.31 -8.67 10.56
N GLY A 83 -18.50 -8.25 11.00
CA GLY A 83 -19.00 -8.47 12.36
C GLY A 83 -18.56 -7.42 13.39
N PHE A 84 -17.75 -6.44 13.02
CA PHE A 84 -17.29 -5.35 13.88
C PHE A 84 -18.08 -4.07 13.64
N LEU A 85 -18.42 -3.34 14.71
CA LEU A 85 -18.87 -1.96 14.59
C LEU A 85 -17.65 -1.06 14.41
N CYS A 86 -17.52 -0.42 13.26
CA CYS A 86 -16.33 0.36 12.90
C CYS A 86 -16.63 1.86 12.83
N ASN A 87 -15.70 2.69 13.31
CA ASN A 87 -15.55 4.08 12.90
C ASN A 87 -15.07 4.13 11.45
N VAL A 88 -15.66 5.00 10.64
CA VAL A 88 -15.29 5.17 9.23
C VAL A 88 -14.64 6.53 9.02
N TRP A 89 -13.46 6.53 8.42
CA TRP A 89 -12.69 7.74 8.10
C TRP A 89 -12.37 7.78 6.61
N THR A 90 -12.28 8.97 6.03
CA THR A 90 -11.72 9.17 4.68
C THR A 90 -10.59 10.19 4.72
N LYS A 91 -9.59 10.00 3.86
CA LYS A 91 -8.49 10.95 3.70
C LYS A 91 -8.22 11.21 2.22
N VAL A 92 -8.22 12.50 1.86
CA VAL A 92 -7.96 13.02 0.51
C VAL A 92 -8.76 12.33 -0.61
N ASP A 93 -9.96 11.84 -0.29
CA ASP A 93 -10.84 11.06 -1.17
C ASP A 93 -10.14 9.87 -1.86
N PHE A 94 -9.08 9.35 -1.23
CA PHE A 94 -8.24 8.29 -1.78
C PHE A 94 -8.52 6.94 -1.11
N ILE A 95 -8.75 6.95 0.21
CA ILE A 95 -8.92 5.74 1.02
C ILE A 95 -10.00 5.95 2.09
N TRP A 96 -10.81 4.93 2.29
CA TRP A 96 -11.73 4.80 3.41
C TRP A 96 -11.20 3.76 4.38
N TYR A 97 -11.15 4.12 5.66
CA TYR A 97 -10.61 3.28 6.72
C TYR A 97 -11.67 2.94 7.74
N TYR A 98 -11.70 1.66 8.10
CA TYR A 98 -12.62 1.09 9.06
C TYR A 98 -11.81 0.62 10.26
N GLU A 99 -12.06 1.27 11.39
CA GLU A 99 -11.41 1.01 12.68
C GLU A 99 -12.45 0.48 13.65
N ASP A 100 -12.21 -0.66 14.28
CA ASP A 100 -13.11 -1.16 15.32
C ASP A 100 -13.29 -0.12 16.45
N VAL A 101 -14.55 0.19 16.77
CA VAL A 101 -14.90 1.20 17.79
C VAL A 101 -14.33 0.83 19.15
N VAL A 102 -14.27 -0.47 19.48
CA VAL A 102 -13.85 -0.94 20.81
C VAL A 102 -12.33 -0.99 20.91
N THR A 103 -11.66 -1.74 20.05
CA THR A 103 -10.22 -2.00 20.14
C THR A 103 -9.34 -0.96 19.46
N LYS A 104 -9.94 -0.09 18.62
CA LYS A 104 -9.22 0.86 17.76
C LYS A 104 -8.30 0.21 16.73
N ARG A 105 -8.52 -1.08 16.44
CA ARG A 105 -7.72 -1.84 15.47
C ARG A 105 -8.26 -1.67 14.05
N PRO A 106 -7.38 -1.74 13.03
CA PRO A 106 -7.83 -1.79 11.64
C PRO A 106 -8.68 -3.04 11.38
N VAL A 107 -9.82 -2.86 10.71
CA VAL A 107 -10.68 -3.95 10.26
C VAL A 107 -10.65 -4.04 8.73
N GLN A 108 -10.78 -2.92 8.04
CA GLN A 108 -10.83 -2.86 6.59
C GLN A 108 -10.28 -1.53 6.08
N TRP A 109 -9.74 -1.52 4.87
CA TRP A 109 -9.66 -0.29 4.08
C TRP A 109 -10.10 -0.51 2.64
N VAL A 110 -10.63 0.56 2.05
CA VAL A 110 -11.13 0.58 0.68
C VAL A 110 -10.45 1.73 -0.05
N PHE A 111 -9.82 1.44 -1.18
CA PHE A 111 -9.23 2.45 -2.04
C PHE A 111 -10.28 3.04 -2.98
N TYR A 112 -10.06 4.26 -3.48
CA TYR A 112 -10.93 4.92 -4.48
C TYR A 112 -11.11 4.11 -5.77
N THR A 113 -10.23 3.15 -6.04
CA THR A 113 -10.33 2.19 -7.14
C THR A 113 -11.34 1.07 -6.89
N GLY A 114 -11.99 1.04 -5.72
CA GLY A 114 -12.91 -0.03 -5.30
C GLY A 114 -12.21 -1.25 -4.70
N ARG A 115 -10.88 -1.29 -4.69
CA ARG A 115 -10.13 -2.39 -4.07
C ARG A 115 -10.30 -2.36 -2.55
N THR A 116 -10.64 -3.49 -1.98
CA THR A 116 -10.78 -3.68 -0.54
C THR A 116 -9.65 -4.55 0.01
N ALA A 117 -9.21 -4.25 1.22
CA ALA A 117 -8.37 -5.12 2.02
C ALA A 117 -9.01 -5.32 3.38
N HIS A 118 -9.04 -6.57 3.83
CA HIS A 118 -9.64 -6.99 5.08
C HIS A 118 -8.54 -7.51 6.00
N VAL A 119 -8.55 -7.08 7.26
CA VAL A 119 -7.58 -7.52 8.25
C VAL A 119 -8.04 -8.84 8.85
N MET A 120 -7.27 -9.89 8.58
CA MET A 120 -7.56 -11.24 9.10
C MET A 120 -6.88 -11.48 10.46
N VAL A 121 -5.67 -10.96 10.63
CA VAL A 121 -4.84 -11.11 11.85
C VAL A 121 -4.13 -9.78 12.10
N TYR A 122 -4.07 -9.36 13.37
CA TYR A 122 -3.39 -8.14 13.79
C TYR A 122 -2.58 -8.40 15.07
N GLU A 123 -1.24 -8.35 14.95
CA GLU A 123 -0.31 -8.68 16.02
C GLU A 123 0.63 -7.50 16.30
N GLU A 124 0.28 -6.71 17.31
CA GLU A 124 1.16 -5.64 17.78
C GLU A 124 2.43 -6.22 18.41
N GLY A 125 3.59 -5.67 18.04
CA GLY A 125 4.88 -6.10 18.57
C GLY A 125 5.49 -7.32 17.86
N ALA A 126 4.84 -7.87 16.82
CA ALA A 126 5.47 -8.85 15.95
C ALA A 126 6.72 -8.24 15.27
N VAL A 127 7.82 -8.99 15.25
CA VAL A 127 9.10 -8.53 14.71
C VAL A 127 9.56 -9.45 13.58
N LEU A 128 9.91 -8.85 12.45
CA LEU A 128 10.61 -9.53 11.36
C LEU A 128 12.12 -9.37 11.55
N GLU A 129 12.87 -10.46 11.39
CA GLU A 129 14.34 -10.45 11.47
C GLU A 129 14.95 -9.38 10.56
N ASP A 130 15.96 -8.67 11.05
CA ASP A 130 16.48 -7.47 10.38
C ASP A 130 17.00 -7.74 8.97
N ALA A 131 17.56 -8.94 8.74
CA ALA A 131 18.05 -9.39 7.44
C ALA A 131 16.94 -9.45 6.37
N ASN A 132 15.70 -9.74 6.75
CA ASN A 132 14.58 -9.87 5.82
C ASN A 132 14.04 -8.52 5.34
N TRP A 133 14.51 -7.40 5.89
CA TRP A 133 14.13 -6.06 5.46
C TRP A 133 15.02 -5.50 4.34
N GLN A 134 15.99 -6.28 3.87
CA GLN A 134 16.92 -5.83 2.82
C GLN A 134 16.36 -6.13 1.43
N ALA A 135 16.39 -5.13 0.55
CA ALA A 135 16.14 -5.36 -0.86
C ALA A 135 17.28 -6.23 -1.45
N PRO A 136 16.99 -7.16 -2.36
CA PRO A 136 18.01 -7.97 -3.00
C PRO A 136 19.05 -7.15 -3.77
N GLU A 137 20.30 -7.63 -3.87
CA GLU A 137 21.39 -6.92 -4.53
C GLU A 137 21.07 -6.53 -6.00
N TYR A 138 20.37 -7.42 -6.73
CA TYR A 138 19.98 -7.16 -8.12
C TYR A 138 18.99 -6.00 -8.29
N CYS A 139 18.36 -5.51 -7.22
CA CYS A 139 17.57 -4.28 -7.24
C CYS A 139 18.40 -3.01 -7.45
N PHE A 140 19.69 -3.05 -7.12
CA PHE A 140 20.61 -1.92 -7.22
C PHE A 140 21.44 -1.96 -8.50
N GLN A 141 21.40 -3.08 -9.23
CA GLN A 141 22.07 -3.21 -10.51
C GLN A 141 21.33 -2.37 -11.56
N LYS A 142 22.06 -1.50 -12.28
CA LYS A 142 21.50 -0.69 -13.36
C LYS A 142 21.12 -1.58 -14.55
N GLY A 143 19.94 -2.20 -14.51
CA GLY A 143 19.32 -2.79 -15.69
C GLY A 143 19.09 -1.72 -16.75
N LYS A 144 19.50 -1.97 -18.00
CA LYS A 144 19.26 -1.06 -19.13
C LYS A 144 17.79 -0.62 -19.14
N LYS A 145 17.56 0.69 -19.09
CA LYS A 145 16.24 1.33 -19.09
C LYS A 145 15.27 0.60 -20.01
N GLN A 146 14.25 -0.05 -19.46
CA GLN A 146 13.01 -0.24 -20.21
C GLN A 146 12.23 1.08 -20.09
N GLN A 147 12.36 1.93 -21.11
CA GLN A 147 11.43 3.03 -21.43
C GLN A 147 10.56 2.56 -22.61
N PRO A 148 9.29 3.01 -22.83
CA PRO A 148 8.58 4.13 -22.23
C PRO A 148 7.04 3.88 -22.01
N GLU A 149 6.57 2.71 -21.59
CA GLU A 149 5.10 2.48 -21.57
C GLU A 149 4.37 3.13 -20.38
N TYR A 150 5.09 3.45 -19.30
CA TYR A 150 4.49 4.03 -18.07
C TYR A 150 4.34 5.56 -18.08
N ARG A 151 4.82 6.26 -19.12
CA ARG A 151 4.57 7.72 -19.22
C ARG A 151 3.08 8.07 -19.27
N SER A 152 2.23 7.13 -19.69
CA SER A 152 0.77 7.33 -19.78
C SER A 152 0.09 7.48 -18.41
N ILE A 153 0.47 6.69 -17.41
CA ILE A 153 -0.26 6.64 -16.12
C ILE A 153 0.07 7.87 -15.26
N VAL A 154 1.32 8.34 -15.28
CA VAL A 154 1.71 9.55 -14.54
C VAL A 154 1.13 10.82 -15.19
N SER A 155 1.03 10.87 -16.52
CA SER A 155 0.31 11.96 -17.19
C SER A 155 -1.17 11.96 -16.89
N GLU A 156 -1.84 10.80 -16.85
CA GLU A 156 -3.26 10.70 -16.50
C GLU A 156 -3.55 11.17 -15.06
N ILE A 157 -2.71 10.79 -14.10
CA ILE A 157 -2.86 11.25 -12.71
C ILE A 157 -2.58 12.76 -12.57
N ALA A 158 -1.65 13.32 -13.35
CA ALA A 158 -1.37 14.75 -13.35
C ALA A 158 -2.50 15.57 -14.01
N ASP A 159 -3.09 15.07 -15.08
CA ASP A 159 -4.20 15.73 -15.79
C ASP A 159 -5.52 15.68 -15.00
N LEU A 160 -5.78 14.60 -14.24
CA LEU A 160 -6.91 14.51 -13.31
C LEU A 160 -6.83 15.54 -12.18
N LYS A 161 -5.63 15.80 -11.64
CA LYS A 161 -5.43 16.86 -10.64
C LYS A 161 -5.62 18.26 -11.21
N ARG A 162 -5.38 18.45 -12.52
CA ARG A 162 -5.56 19.73 -13.20
C ARG A 162 -7.03 20.04 -13.48
N THR A 163 -7.82 19.04 -13.89
CA THR A 163 -9.27 19.18 -14.11
C THR A 163 -10.04 19.34 -12.81
N SER A 164 -9.64 18.69 -11.72
CA SER A 164 -10.29 18.85 -10.40
C SER A 164 -10.10 20.25 -9.79
N ARG A 165 -9.01 20.96 -10.13
CA ARG A 165 -8.80 22.36 -9.70
C ARG A 165 -9.69 23.35 -10.44
N VAL A 166 -10.02 23.08 -11.71
CA VAL A 166 -10.88 23.96 -12.53
C VAL A 166 -12.34 23.89 -12.06
N LEU A 167 -12.82 22.71 -11.64
CA LEU A 167 -14.20 22.52 -11.18
C LEU A 167 -14.49 23.04 -9.76
N ARG A 168 -13.47 23.34 -8.95
CA ARG A 168 -13.63 23.97 -7.63
C ARG A 168 -13.56 25.50 -7.66
N GLY A 169 -13.42 26.09 -8.85
CA GLY A 169 -13.33 27.53 -9.08
C GLY A 169 -14.52 28.13 -9.84
N LEU A 170 -15.62 27.39 -9.98
CA LEU A 170 -16.92 27.87 -10.48
C LEU A 170 -18.00 27.67 -9.42
#